data_AF-A0A932N3A8-F1
#
_entry.id   AF-A0A932N3A8-F1
#
_cell.length_a   1.000
_cell.length_b   1.000
_cell.length_c   1.000
_cell.angle_alpha   90.00
_cell.angle_beta   90.00
_cell.angle_gamma   90.00
#
_symmetry.space_group_name_H-M   'P 1'
#
loop_
_entity.id
_entity.type
_entity.pdbx_description
1 polymer ?
#
loop_
_entity_poly.entity_id
_entity_poly.type
_entity_poly.pdbx_seq_one_letter_code
_entity_poly.pdbx_strand_id
1 'polypeptide(L)'
;MFALVTLMSLVNQVSGTPYISGGDSPAGTDCSGLASWVANAATGRPTFGDRFNTGNQAAALRARGFQEGTAPNALVIGWNSGHTAVTLPDGTPVSSGEGGGVKIGGGGAYQPQFTHHMFLPMPADATNLDPNAMNVPVMVDDVNPQLPPPPPPADPAFVDVNAAPLPPEQLPAPPAPDAPPVDAPPPGELPPPPADAPPGSLI
;
A
#
# COMPACT_ATOMS: atom_id res chain seq x y z
N MET A 1 -3.04 -5.05 -23.65
CA MET A 1 -1.74 -5.42 -23.08
C MET A 1 -0.90 -4.16 -23.03
N PHE A 2 -0.50 -3.69 -21.85
CA PHE A 2 0.26 -2.44 -21.70
C PHE A 2 1.75 -2.69 -21.97
N ALA A 3 2.38 -1.78 -22.71
CA ALA A 3 3.78 -1.92 -23.08
C ALA A 3 4.70 -1.48 -21.93
N LEU A 4 5.89 -2.09 -21.83
CA LEU A 4 6.95 -1.66 -20.90
C LEU A 4 7.26 -0.17 -21.04
N VAL A 5 7.30 0.34 -22.28
CA VAL A 5 7.54 1.77 -22.57
C VAL A 5 6.47 2.65 -21.91
N THR A 6 5.20 2.27 -21.99
CA THR A 6 4.11 3.05 -21.40
C THR A 6 4.16 3.02 -19.86
N LEU A 7 4.54 1.89 -19.26
CA LEU A 7 4.73 1.80 -17.82
C LEU A 7 5.89 2.68 -17.35
N MET A 8 6.98 2.70 -18.11
CA MET A 8 8.11 3.59 -17.88
C MET A 8 7.73 5.06 -18.01
N SER A 9 6.97 5.43 -19.05
CA SER A 9 6.50 6.80 -19.22
C SER A 9 5.63 7.23 -18.03
N LEU A 10 4.76 6.36 -17.53
CA LEU A 10 3.96 6.62 -16.33
C LEU A 10 4.87 6.87 -15.12
N VAL A 11 5.79 5.95 -14.84
CA VAL A 11 6.67 6.05 -13.67
C VAL A 11 7.53 7.32 -13.72
N ASN A 12 8.07 7.67 -14.89
CA ASN A 12 8.80 8.92 -15.07
C ASN A 12 7.90 10.15 -14.86
N GLN A 13 6.64 10.10 -15.31
CA GLN A 13 5.68 11.19 -15.14
C GLN A 13 5.28 11.41 -13.67
N VAL A 14 5.12 10.33 -12.89
CA VAL A 14 4.72 10.43 -11.47
C VAL A 14 5.90 10.55 -10.51
N SER A 15 7.14 10.48 -11.01
CA SER A 15 8.33 10.68 -10.19
C SER A 15 8.32 12.10 -9.59
N GLY A 16 8.56 12.19 -8.28
CA GLY A 16 8.48 13.44 -7.52
C GLY A 16 7.09 13.76 -6.95
N THR A 17 6.05 12.97 -7.26
CA THR A 17 4.73 13.12 -6.62
C THR A 17 4.86 12.98 -5.10
N PRO A 18 4.36 13.93 -4.28
CA PRO A 18 4.50 13.89 -2.82
C PRO A 18 3.90 12.64 -2.16
N TYR A 19 4.45 12.27 -1.00
CA TYR A 19 3.84 11.23 -0.17
C TYR A 19 2.62 11.79 0.54
N ILE A 20 1.45 11.19 0.29
CA ILE A 20 0.22 11.48 1.02
C ILE A 20 -0.43 10.16 1.40
N SER A 21 -0.61 9.93 2.70
CA SER A 21 -1.30 8.73 3.20
C SER A 21 -2.71 8.64 2.61
N GLY A 22 -3.04 7.53 1.98
CA GLY A 22 -4.31 7.32 1.30
C GLY A 22 -4.47 8.04 -0.05
N GLY A 23 -3.43 8.75 -0.51
CA GLY A 23 -3.46 9.50 -1.76
C GLY A 23 -3.60 8.61 -3.00
N ASP A 24 -4.37 9.08 -3.97
CA ASP A 24 -4.65 8.39 -5.23
C ASP A 24 -4.79 9.40 -6.39
N SER A 25 -3.90 10.41 -6.41
CA SER A 25 -3.89 11.42 -7.46
C SER A 25 -2.48 11.92 -7.78
N PRO A 26 -2.27 12.63 -8.90
CA PRO A 26 -0.99 13.29 -9.18
C PRO A 26 -0.51 14.27 -8.09
N ALA A 27 -1.42 14.77 -7.25
CA ALA A 27 -1.08 15.66 -6.13
C ALA A 27 -0.42 14.93 -4.95
N GLY A 28 -0.55 13.61 -4.86
CA GLY A 28 0.12 12.81 -3.84
C GLY A 28 -0.39 11.37 -3.74
N THR A 29 0.49 10.48 -3.29
CA THR A 29 0.21 9.04 -3.16
C THR A 29 1.03 8.38 -2.08
N ASP A 30 0.50 7.32 -1.47
CA ASP A 30 1.24 6.48 -0.54
C ASP A 30 1.96 5.32 -1.27
N CYS A 31 2.65 4.47 -0.52
CA CYS A 31 3.35 3.31 -1.06
C CYS A 31 2.41 2.40 -1.86
N SER A 32 1.22 2.14 -1.32
CA SER A 32 0.21 1.26 -1.91
C SER A 32 -0.55 1.89 -3.08
N GLY A 33 -0.75 3.21 -3.07
CA GLY A 33 -1.34 3.97 -4.16
C GLY A 33 -0.43 3.91 -5.39
N LEU A 34 0.86 4.15 -5.23
CA LEU A 34 1.83 3.98 -6.32
C LEU A 34 1.82 2.54 -6.87
N ALA A 35 1.85 1.53 -5.99
CA ALA A 35 1.78 0.13 -6.43
C ALA A 35 0.48 -0.17 -7.19
N SER A 36 -0.63 0.45 -6.78
CA SER A 36 -1.92 0.36 -7.47
C SER A 36 -1.87 0.95 -8.87
N TRP A 37 -1.30 2.14 -9.02
CA TRP A 37 -1.17 2.81 -10.32
C TRP A 37 -0.38 1.97 -11.32
N VAL A 38 0.75 1.43 -10.87
CA VAL A 38 1.61 0.58 -11.68
C VAL A 38 0.88 -0.72 -12.06
N ALA A 39 0.23 -1.39 -11.11
CA ALA A 39 -0.51 -2.62 -11.37
C ALA A 39 -1.73 -2.39 -12.30
N ASN A 40 -2.42 -1.26 -12.13
CA ASN A 40 -3.55 -0.88 -12.98
C ASN A 40 -3.07 -0.60 -14.40
N ALA A 41 -2.04 0.22 -14.56
CA ALA A 41 -1.46 0.53 -15.86
C ALA A 41 -1.00 -0.75 -16.56
N ALA A 42 -0.22 -1.61 -15.89
CA ALA A 42 0.27 -2.85 -16.47
C ALA A 42 -0.85 -3.80 -16.97
N THR A 43 -2.06 -3.68 -16.41
CA THR A 43 -3.21 -4.53 -16.72
C THR A 43 -4.27 -3.83 -17.56
N GLY A 44 -3.98 -2.62 -18.06
CA GLY A 44 -4.88 -1.85 -18.93
C GLY A 44 -6.09 -1.26 -18.21
N ARG A 45 -6.02 -1.11 -16.88
CA ARG A 45 -7.04 -0.45 -16.06
C ARG A 45 -6.74 1.05 -15.95
N PRO A 46 -7.74 1.89 -15.62
CA PRO A 46 -7.49 3.28 -15.25
C PRO A 46 -6.46 3.37 -14.13
N THR A 47 -5.46 4.23 -14.29
CA THR A 47 -4.34 4.35 -13.34
C THR A 47 -4.85 4.73 -11.94
N PHE A 48 -5.75 5.71 -11.87
CA PHE A 48 -6.34 6.25 -10.64
C PHE A 48 -7.76 5.71 -10.41
N GLY A 49 -8.23 5.73 -9.16
CA GLY A 49 -9.62 5.41 -8.80
C GLY A 49 -9.90 3.93 -8.53
N ASP A 50 -8.96 3.02 -8.85
CA ASP A 50 -9.01 1.59 -8.52
C ASP A 50 -7.79 1.20 -7.67
N ARG A 51 -7.67 1.82 -6.49
CA ARG A 51 -6.54 1.60 -5.57
C ARG A 51 -6.74 0.39 -4.66
N PHE A 52 -5.63 -0.13 -4.15
CA PHE A 52 -5.57 -1.09 -3.05
C PHE A 52 -4.61 -0.60 -1.96
N ASN A 53 -4.57 -1.32 -0.85
CA ASN A 53 -3.67 -1.12 0.29
C ASN A 53 -2.99 -2.45 0.66
N THR A 54 -1.97 -2.41 1.52
CA THR A 54 -1.22 -3.61 1.94
C THR A 54 -2.11 -4.71 2.54
N GLY A 55 -3.24 -4.34 3.18
CA GLY A 55 -4.19 -5.28 3.77
C GLY A 55 -5.00 -6.11 2.77
N ASN A 56 -5.23 -5.59 1.55
CA ASN A 56 -5.95 -6.30 0.49
C ASN A 56 -5.12 -6.55 -0.79
N GLN A 57 -3.84 -6.18 -0.77
CA GLN A 57 -2.94 -6.19 -1.92
C GLN A 57 -2.88 -7.55 -2.64
N ALA A 58 -2.79 -8.66 -1.90
CA ALA A 58 -2.74 -10.00 -2.49
C ALA A 58 -3.96 -10.29 -3.37
N ALA A 59 -5.17 -10.05 -2.83
CA ALA A 59 -6.42 -10.28 -3.55
C ALA A 59 -6.55 -9.34 -4.75
N ALA A 60 -6.17 -8.07 -4.57
CA ALA A 60 -6.21 -7.05 -5.60
C ALA A 60 -5.26 -7.38 -6.78
N LEU A 61 -4.05 -7.85 -6.49
CA LEU A 61 -3.07 -8.24 -7.50
C LEU A 61 -3.48 -9.53 -8.24
N ARG A 62 -4.02 -10.53 -7.54
CA ARG A 62 -4.58 -11.73 -8.19
C ARG A 62 -5.72 -11.39 -9.14
N ALA A 63 -6.63 -10.48 -8.76
CA ALA A 63 -7.71 -10.01 -9.64
C ALA A 63 -7.20 -9.23 -10.87
N ARG A 64 -5.93 -8.81 -10.83
CA ARG A 64 -5.19 -8.15 -11.91
C ARG A 64 -4.30 -9.15 -12.69
N GLY A 65 -4.37 -10.45 -12.40
CA GLY A 65 -3.62 -11.48 -13.12
C GLY A 65 -2.18 -11.68 -12.66
N PHE A 66 -1.80 -11.09 -11.52
CA PHE A 66 -0.50 -11.37 -10.91
C PHE A 66 -0.48 -12.80 -10.33
N GLN A 67 0.72 -13.38 -10.32
CA GLN A 67 1.03 -14.70 -9.80
C GLN A 67 1.89 -14.57 -8.53
N GLU A 68 1.80 -15.54 -7.62
CA GLU A 68 2.61 -15.57 -6.39
C GLU A 68 4.10 -15.73 -6.68
N GLY A 69 4.94 -15.04 -5.93
CA GLY A 69 6.40 -15.11 -6.03
C GLY A 69 7.01 -14.01 -6.89
N THR A 70 8.16 -14.31 -7.50
CA THR A 70 8.93 -13.39 -8.34
C THR A 70 9.34 -14.10 -9.62
N ALA A 71 9.58 -13.32 -10.68
CA ALA A 71 10.11 -13.84 -11.94
C ALA A 71 11.07 -12.81 -12.56
N PRO A 72 12.10 -13.27 -13.29
CA PRO A 72 12.94 -12.38 -14.08
C PRO A 72 12.12 -11.72 -15.19
N ASN A 73 12.50 -10.50 -15.58
CA ASN A 73 11.87 -9.74 -16.66
C ASN A 73 10.35 -9.52 -16.47
N ALA A 74 9.87 -9.53 -15.23
CA ALA A 74 8.47 -9.36 -14.88
C ALA A 74 8.29 -8.10 -14.03
N LEU A 75 7.06 -7.57 -14.02
CA LEU A 75 6.69 -6.56 -13.04
C LEU A 75 6.51 -7.25 -11.69
N VAL A 76 7.33 -6.92 -10.71
CA VAL A 76 7.30 -7.53 -9.37
C VAL A 76 6.87 -6.50 -8.33
N ILE A 77 6.00 -6.91 -7.42
CA ILE A 77 5.53 -6.09 -6.31
C ILE A 77 5.79 -6.86 -5.01
N GLY A 78 6.57 -6.27 -4.12
CA GLY A 78 6.88 -6.79 -2.80
C GLY A 78 6.15 -5.98 -1.74
N TRP A 79 5.64 -6.63 -0.70
CA TRP A 79 4.98 -5.95 0.42
C TRP A 79 5.05 -6.71 1.74
N ASN A 80 4.77 -5.98 2.82
CA ASN A 80 4.49 -6.49 4.16
C ASN A 80 3.25 -5.76 4.71
N SER A 81 2.97 -5.82 6.02
CA SER A 81 1.79 -5.19 6.61
C SER A 81 1.77 -3.66 6.47
N GLY A 82 2.92 -2.99 6.37
CA GLY A 82 3.03 -1.54 6.43
C GLY A 82 3.63 -0.86 5.20
N HIS A 83 4.27 -1.61 4.30
CA HIS A 83 4.98 -1.03 3.16
C HIS A 83 4.90 -1.92 1.92
N THR A 84 5.00 -1.28 0.75
CA THR A 84 5.10 -1.94 -0.55
C THR A 84 5.98 -1.15 -1.51
N ALA A 85 6.70 -1.87 -2.37
CA ALA A 85 7.48 -1.28 -3.46
C ALA A 85 7.42 -2.16 -4.71
N VAL A 86 7.81 -1.56 -5.83
CA VAL A 86 7.69 -2.14 -7.17
C VAL A 86 9.08 -2.29 -7.79
N THR A 87 9.27 -3.35 -8.56
CA THR A 87 10.38 -3.48 -9.51
C THR A 87 9.81 -3.73 -10.90
N LEU A 88 10.16 -2.86 -11.85
CA LEU A 88 9.71 -2.95 -13.23
C LEU A 88 10.38 -4.12 -13.98
N PRO A 89 9.84 -4.55 -15.12
CA PRO A 89 10.40 -5.67 -15.90
C PRO A 89 11.86 -5.53 -16.32
N ASP A 90 12.39 -4.32 -16.45
CA ASP A 90 13.80 -4.06 -16.76
C ASP A 90 14.71 -4.08 -15.50
N GLY A 91 14.13 -4.35 -14.32
CA GLY A 91 14.82 -4.31 -13.04
C GLY A 91 14.79 -2.95 -12.34
N THR A 92 14.19 -1.91 -12.94
CA THR A 92 14.13 -0.57 -12.35
C THR A 92 13.25 -0.56 -11.09
N PRO A 93 13.78 -0.20 -9.91
CA PRO A 93 13.00 -0.11 -8.69
C PRO A 93 12.21 1.20 -8.62
N VAL A 94 10.98 1.14 -8.11
CA VAL A 94 10.10 2.29 -7.93
C VAL A 94 9.40 2.19 -6.58
N SER A 95 9.36 3.28 -5.83
CA SER A 95 8.82 3.31 -4.47
C SER A 95 8.21 4.67 -4.13
N SER A 96 7.28 4.69 -3.18
CA SER A 96 6.81 5.90 -2.49
C SER A 96 6.88 5.62 -1.00
N GLY A 97 7.29 6.59 -0.18
CA GLY A 97 7.42 6.45 1.28
C GLY A 97 8.83 6.11 1.78
N GLU A 98 9.80 5.90 0.88
CA GLU A 98 11.20 5.61 1.23
C GLU A 98 12.06 6.87 1.21
N GLY A 99 11.81 7.76 2.18
CA GLY A 99 12.49 9.06 2.24
C GLY A 99 11.76 10.17 1.48
N GLY A 100 10.49 9.96 1.11
CA GLY A 100 9.66 10.97 0.47
C GLY A 100 8.55 10.37 -0.37
N GLY A 101 8.09 11.12 -1.37
CA GLY A 101 7.09 10.68 -2.33
C GLY A 101 7.62 9.65 -3.34
N VAL A 102 6.98 9.61 -4.50
CA VAL A 102 7.32 8.68 -5.58
C VAL A 102 8.74 8.96 -6.08
N LYS A 103 9.56 7.91 -6.16
CA LYS A 103 10.90 7.95 -6.74
C LYS A 103 11.21 6.69 -7.53
N ILE A 104 12.04 6.87 -8.55
CA ILE A 104 12.82 5.81 -9.19
C ILE A 104 14.09 5.59 -8.37
N GLY A 105 14.43 4.34 -8.06
CA GLY A 105 15.56 4.00 -7.20
C GLY A 105 15.14 3.40 -5.84
N GLY A 106 16.14 2.93 -5.09
CA GLY A 106 15.95 2.18 -3.84
C GLY A 106 16.03 0.67 -4.05
N GLY A 107 15.50 -0.11 -3.10
CA GLY A 107 15.58 -1.58 -3.16
C GLY A 107 14.46 -2.24 -3.97
N GLY A 108 13.43 -1.49 -4.38
CA GLY A 108 12.29 -2.01 -5.12
C GLY A 108 11.58 -3.14 -4.39
N ALA A 109 10.94 -4.05 -5.12
CA ALA A 109 10.22 -5.19 -4.58
C ALA A 109 11.11 -6.24 -3.88
N TYR A 110 12.45 -6.17 -3.98
CA TYR A 110 13.36 -7.18 -3.46
C TYR A 110 14.00 -6.83 -2.12
N GLN A 111 13.44 -5.86 -1.41
CA GLN A 111 13.94 -5.49 -0.09
C GLN A 111 13.72 -6.63 0.91
N PRO A 112 14.68 -6.90 1.82
CA PRO A 112 14.58 -8.00 2.80
C PRO A 112 13.37 -7.93 3.73
N GLN A 113 12.75 -6.76 3.88
CA GLN A 113 11.59 -6.53 4.75
C GLN A 113 10.26 -7.07 4.18
N PHE A 114 10.20 -7.39 2.89
CA PHE A 114 8.96 -7.84 2.26
C PHE A 114 8.79 -9.35 2.46
N THR A 115 7.64 -9.71 3.03
CA THR A 115 7.27 -11.09 3.31
C THR A 115 6.39 -11.69 2.21
N HIS A 116 5.84 -10.84 1.34
CA HIS A 116 4.97 -11.24 0.23
C HIS A 116 5.47 -10.65 -1.06
N HIS A 117 5.33 -11.43 -2.14
CA HIS A 117 5.72 -11.03 -3.48
C HIS A 117 4.72 -11.58 -4.48
N MET A 118 4.40 -10.76 -5.47
CA MET A 118 3.66 -11.20 -6.64
C MET A 118 4.23 -10.56 -7.89
N PHE A 119 4.13 -11.26 -9.00
CA PHE A 119 4.63 -10.80 -10.29
C PHE A 119 3.60 -10.90 -11.40
N LEU A 120 3.73 -10.01 -12.38
CA LEU A 120 3.00 -10.07 -13.64
C LEU A 120 4.02 -10.28 -14.77
N PRO A 121 3.96 -11.42 -15.49
CA PRO A 121 4.77 -11.63 -16.68
C PRO A 121 4.54 -10.51 -17.70
N MET A 122 5.61 -9.88 -18.17
CA MET A 122 5.56 -8.84 -19.20
C MET A 122 6.51 -9.26 -20.35
N PRO A 123 6.12 -9.13 -21.62
CA PRO A 123 6.99 -9.44 -22.73
C PRO A 123 8.13 -8.42 -22.80
N ALA A 124 9.36 -8.91 -22.79
CA ALA A 124 10.57 -8.07 -22.88
C ALA A 124 10.62 -7.24 -24.18
N ASP A 125 9.96 -7.72 -25.25
CA ASP A 125 9.90 -7.06 -26.58
C ASP A 125 8.84 -5.95 -26.69
N ALA A 126 8.18 -5.55 -25.59
CA ALA A 126 7.30 -4.37 -25.60
C ALA A 126 8.04 -3.04 -25.80
N THR A 127 9.36 -3.08 -26.00
CA THR A 127 10.20 -1.99 -26.52
C THR A 127 10.07 -1.81 -28.03
N ASN A 128 9.48 -2.78 -28.75
CA ASN A 128 9.29 -2.78 -30.20
C ASN A 128 7.79 -2.88 -30.56
N LEU A 129 6.96 -2.09 -29.88
CA LEU A 129 5.67 -1.74 -30.46
C LEU A 129 5.93 -0.56 -31.40
N ASP A 130 5.74 -0.82 -32.70
CA ASP A 130 5.70 0.21 -33.74
C ASP A 130 4.95 1.45 -33.23
N PRO A 131 5.53 2.66 -33.24
CA PRO A 131 4.80 3.88 -32.86
C PRO A 131 3.56 4.12 -33.74
N ASN A 132 3.46 3.43 -34.89
CA ASN A 132 2.29 3.42 -35.77
C ASN A 132 1.18 2.43 -35.37
N ALA A 133 1.41 1.51 -34.43
CA ALA A 133 0.34 0.67 -33.88
C ALA A 133 -0.65 1.48 -33.01
N MET A 134 -0.32 2.73 -32.69
CA MET A 134 -1.23 3.71 -32.07
C MET A 134 -2.15 4.42 -33.07
N ASN A 135 -2.05 4.12 -34.39
CA ASN A 135 -2.97 4.63 -35.39
C ASN A 135 -3.92 3.52 -35.88
N VAL A 136 -4.64 2.89 -34.94
CA VAL A 136 -5.93 2.29 -35.31
C VAL A 136 -6.84 3.45 -35.68
N PRO A 137 -7.44 3.49 -36.89
CA PRO A 137 -8.49 4.46 -37.15
C PRO A 137 -9.60 4.17 -36.14
N VAL A 138 -9.82 5.12 -35.23
CA VAL A 138 -11.03 5.18 -34.44
C VAL A 138 -12.16 5.16 -35.46
N MET A 139 -12.85 4.03 -35.58
CA MET A 139 -14.15 3.98 -36.24
C MET A 139 -15.03 4.90 -35.40
N VAL A 140 -15.24 6.11 -35.91
CA VAL A 140 -16.21 7.06 -35.39
C VAL A 140 -17.57 6.48 -35.75
N ASP A 141 -18.08 5.58 -34.90
CA ASP A 141 -19.49 5.22 -34.95
C ASP A 141 -20.25 6.30 -34.17
N ASP A 142 -20.77 7.22 -34.96
CA ASP A 142 -21.67 8.29 -34.59
C ASP A 142 -22.98 7.70 -34.04
N VAL A 143 -23.04 7.45 -32.72
CA VAL A 143 -24.31 7.37 -31.98
C VAL A 143 -24.14 7.95 -30.59
N ASN A 144 -24.59 9.19 -30.43
CA ASN A 144 -24.81 9.87 -29.16
C ASN A 144 -26.25 9.59 -28.66
N PRO A 145 -26.48 8.68 -27.70
CA PRO A 145 -27.58 8.83 -26.77
C PRO A 145 -27.05 9.65 -25.58
N GLN A 146 -27.34 10.95 -25.62
CA GLN A 146 -27.08 11.92 -24.57
C GLN A 146 -27.52 11.35 -23.21
N LEU A 147 -26.55 11.01 -22.34
CA LEU A 147 -26.82 10.73 -20.94
C LEU A 147 -27.51 11.97 -20.33
N PRO A 148 -28.60 11.81 -19.56
CA PRO A 148 -29.20 12.95 -18.87
C PRO A 148 -28.14 13.61 -17.97
N PRO A 149 -28.15 14.95 -17.85
CA PRO A 149 -27.20 15.64 -17.00
C PRO A 149 -27.29 15.09 -15.56
N PRO A 150 -26.17 14.98 -14.84
CA PRO A 150 -26.19 14.57 -13.45
C PRO A 150 -27.12 15.50 -12.65
N PRO A 151 -27.83 14.99 -11.63
CA PRO A 151 -28.63 15.83 -10.76
C PRO A 151 -27.75 16.94 -10.16
N PRO A 152 -28.28 18.15 -9.95
CA PRO A 152 -27.53 19.21 -9.31
C PRO A 152 -27.02 18.72 -7.94
N PRO A 153 -25.82 19.17 -7.51
CA PRO A 153 -25.34 18.87 -6.17
C PRO A 153 -26.42 19.29 -5.17
N ALA A 154 -26.76 18.40 -4.23
CA ALA A 154 -27.56 18.78 -3.08
C ALA A 154 -26.88 19.99 -2.42
N ASP A 155 -27.66 21.03 -2.13
CA ASP A 155 -27.17 22.27 -1.54
C ASP A 155 -26.15 21.98 -0.42
N PRO A 156 -25.00 22.68 -0.38
CA PRO A 156 -24.15 22.59 0.78
C PRO A 156 -24.99 23.07 1.96
N ALA A 157 -25.28 22.17 2.90
CA ALA A 157 -25.72 22.57 4.21
C ALA A 157 -24.70 23.60 4.70
N PHE A 158 -25.15 24.84 4.85
CA PHE A 158 -24.34 25.93 5.39
C PHE A 158 -23.81 25.46 6.74
N VAL A 159 -22.52 25.10 6.78
CA VAL A 159 -21.81 24.92 8.04
C VAL A 159 -21.63 26.34 8.56
N ASP A 160 -22.41 26.70 9.57
CA ASP A 160 -22.26 27.97 10.26
C ASP A 160 -20.83 28.05 10.81
N VAL A 161 -19.99 28.90 10.20
CA VAL A 161 -18.62 29.15 10.65
C VAL A 161 -18.54 29.91 11.97
N ASN A 162 -19.69 30.30 12.55
CA ASN A 162 -19.84 30.84 13.89
C ASN A 162 -20.51 29.85 14.87
N ALA A 163 -20.73 28.59 14.48
CA ALA A 163 -21.02 27.55 15.45
C ALA A 163 -19.81 27.40 16.39
N ALA A 164 -20.02 27.56 17.68
CA ALA A 164 -19.02 27.26 18.69
C ALA A 164 -18.43 25.85 18.42
N PRO A 165 -17.12 25.63 18.61
CA PRO A 165 -16.50 24.34 18.33
C PRO A 165 -17.31 23.22 18.97
N LEU A 166 -17.70 22.23 18.17
CA LEU A 166 -18.27 21.00 18.70
C LEU A 166 -17.30 20.49 19.78
N PRO A 167 -17.78 20.11 20.98
CA PRO A 167 -16.91 19.44 21.93
C PRO A 167 -16.33 18.23 21.22
N PRO A 168 -15.01 17.96 21.36
CA PRO A 168 -14.40 16.85 20.67
C PRO A 168 -15.14 15.57 21.04
N GLU A 169 -15.91 15.03 20.09
CA GLU A 169 -16.40 13.67 20.21
C GLU A 169 -15.16 12.80 20.39
N GLN A 170 -15.11 12.16 21.54
CA GLN A 170 -14.03 11.29 21.97
C GLN A 170 -13.85 10.22 20.90
N LEU A 171 -12.81 10.39 20.07
CA LEU A 171 -12.17 9.26 19.43
C LEU A 171 -11.97 8.21 20.53
N PRO A 172 -12.38 6.93 20.34
CA PRO A 172 -11.99 5.90 21.27
C PRO A 172 -10.47 5.99 21.43
N ALA A 173 -10.01 6.12 22.67
CA ALA A 173 -8.61 6.25 22.96
C ALA A 173 -7.84 5.13 22.24
N PRO A 174 -6.65 5.41 21.66
CA PRO A 174 -5.80 4.34 21.19
C PRO A 174 -5.65 3.32 22.33
N PRO A 175 -5.64 2.00 22.04
CA PRO A 175 -5.31 1.02 23.06
C PRO A 175 -3.99 1.46 23.70
N ALA A 176 -3.97 1.51 25.03
CA ALA A 176 -2.79 1.91 25.77
C ALA A 176 -1.60 1.07 25.26
N PRO A 177 -0.40 1.65 25.12
CA PRO A 177 0.79 0.83 24.94
C PRO A 177 0.81 -0.20 26.06
N ASP A 178 1.02 -1.48 25.71
CA ASP A 178 1.22 -2.53 26.69
C ASP A 178 2.22 -2.01 27.73
N ALA A 179 1.75 -1.95 28.97
CA ALA A 179 2.58 -1.51 30.07
C ALA A 179 3.87 -2.36 30.05
N PRO A 180 5.05 -1.77 30.35
CA PRO A 180 6.17 -2.62 30.71
C PRO A 180 5.71 -3.57 31.83
N PRO A 181 6.17 -4.83 31.83
CA PRO A 181 5.73 -5.80 32.81
C PRO A 181 5.83 -5.17 34.20
N VAL A 182 4.70 -5.13 34.89
CA VAL A 182 4.65 -4.75 36.30
C VAL A 182 5.67 -5.61 37.02
N ASP A 183 6.59 -4.96 37.72
CA ASP A 183 7.48 -5.64 38.65
C ASP A 183 6.63 -6.62 39.47
N ALA A 184 7.02 -7.89 39.40
CA ALA A 184 6.45 -8.91 40.26
C ALA A 184 6.51 -8.40 41.71
N PRO A 185 5.50 -8.67 42.55
CA PRO A 185 5.60 -8.36 43.96
C PRO A 185 6.90 -8.99 44.51
N PRO A 186 7.62 -8.32 45.42
CA PRO A 186 8.75 -8.95 46.08
C PRO A 186 8.27 -10.28 46.67
N PRO A 187 9.07 -11.36 46.60
CA PRO A 187 8.69 -12.63 47.19
C PRO A 187 8.24 -12.37 48.62
N GLY A 188 7.01 -12.76 48.95
CA GLY A 188 6.54 -12.73 50.32
C GLY A 188 7.56 -13.48 51.17
N GLU A 189 8.04 -12.81 52.22
CA GLU A 189 8.95 -13.40 53.20
C GLU A 189 8.34 -14.73 53.64
N LEU A 190 9.01 -15.84 53.31
CA LEU A 190 8.62 -17.15 53.79
C LEU A 190 8.60 -17.08 55.33
N PRO A 191 7.57 -17.61 56.01
CA PRO A 191 7.62 -17.72 57.45
C PRO A 191 8.89 -18.50 57.84
N PRO A 192 9.60 -18.09 58.91
CA PRO A 192 10.81 -18.78 59.33
C PRO A 192 10.51 -20.27 59.56
N PRO A 193 11.44 -21.19 59.22
CA PRO A 193 11.25 -22.59 59.48
C PRO A 193 11.02 -22.81 60.99
N PRO A 194 10.20 -23.80 61.39
CA PRO A 194 10.04 -24.13 62.80
C PRO A 194 11.41 -24.43 63.41
N ALA A 195 11.67 -23.86 64.59
CA ALA A 195 12.87 -24.14 65.35
C ALA A 195 12.98 -25.64 65.61
N ASP A 196 14.17 -26.21 65.34
CA ASP A 196 14.50 -27.59 65.68
C ASP A 196 14.17 -27.85 67.15
N ALA A 197 13.36 -28.88 67.40
CA ALA A 197 13.14 -29.42 68.72
C ALA A 197 14.49 -29.95 69.26
N PRO A 198 14.79 -29.76 70.57
CA PRO A 198 16.02 -30.27 71.14
C PRO A 198 16.07 -31.80 71.06
N PRO A 199 17.25 -32.42 70.88
CA PRO A 199 17.37 -33.87 70.83
C PRO A 199 16.95 -34.46 72.19
N GLY A 200 15.92 -35.30 72.15
CA GLY A 200 15.59 -36.17 73.27
C GLY A 200 16.69 -37.23 73.41
N SER A 201 17.38 -37.22 74.55
CA SER A 201 18.23 -38.31 75.01
C SER A 201 17.45 -39.61 75.19
N LEU A 202 17.82 -40.63 74.41
CA LEU A 202 17.75 -42.05 74.71
C LEU A 202 18.92 -42.62 73.89
N ILE A 203 20.01 -43.17 74.43
CA ILE A 203 20.21 -44.17 75.48
C ILE A 203 21.64 -43.99 76.03
#